data_AF-A0A2T7A1I5-F1
#
_entry.id   AF-A0A2T7A1I5-F1
#
_cell.length_a   1.000
_cell.length_b   1.000
_cell.length_c   1.000
_cell.angle_alpha   90.00
_cell.angle_beta   90.00
_cell.angle_gamma   90.00
#
_symmetry.space_group_name_H-M   'P 1'
#
loop_
_entity.id
_entity.type
_entity.pdbx_description
1 polymer ?
#
loop_
_entity_poly.entity_id
_entity_poly.type
_entity_poly.pdbx_seq_one_letter_code
_entity_poly.pdbx_strand_id
1 'polypeptide(L)'
;SLYRRSLKLSLDWSIRRDVWRPQALNIRELFEANRDIKEPRQLRVILQEAEETLERWKHPDPYRAPTAPGGSKYERNIPPPMIDRMPTPNLINEDKSILTLRSPCPSTLSKHGISVEPGWARLYVSYIQQTNSC
;
A
#
# COMPACT_ATOMS: atom_id res chain seq x y z
N SER A 1 -8.08 6.39 20.22
CA SER A 1 -9.17 6.19 21.19
C SER A 1 -9.38 4.70 21.44
N LEU A 2 -9.80 4.32 22.65
CA LEU A 2 -9.96 2.93 23.07
C LEU A 2 -10.99 2.19 22.20
N TYR A 3 -12.14 2.81 21.90
CA TYR A 3 -13.18 2.27 21.03
C TYR A 3 -12.73 1.97 19.59
N ARG A 4 -11.92 2.85 18.96
CA ARG A 4 -11.36 2.55 17.63
C ARG A 4 -10.41 1.36 17.65
N ARG A 5 -9.61 1.25 18.72
CA ARG A 5 -8.67 0.14 18.90
C ARG A 5 -9.42 -1.19 19.06
N SER A 6 -10.50 -1.23 19.84
CA SER A 6 -11.29 -2.45 20.06
C SER A 6 -11.96 -2.95 18.76
N LEU A 7 -12.57 -2.06 17.97
CA LEU A 7 -13.16 -2.43 16.68
C LEU A 7 -12.11 -2.89 15.66
N LYS A 8 -10.92 -2.29 15.66
CA LYS A 8 -9.83 -2.70 14.78
C LYS A 8 -9.32 -4.09 15.16
N LEU A 9 -9.12 -4.34 16.46
CA LEU A 9 -8.66 -5.62 16.97
C LEU A 9 -9.66 -6.73 16.67
N SER A 10 -10.97 -6.50 16.85
CA SER A 10 -11.98 -7.50 16.50
C SER A 10 -11.95 -7.84 15.00
N LEU A 11 -11.74 -6.82 14.15
CA LEU A 11 -11.59 -7.00 12.71
C LEU A 11 -10.35 -7.81 12.32
N ASP A 12 -9.26 -7.68 13.08
CA ASP A 12 -8.01 -8.40 12.82
C ASP A 12 -8.16 -9.91 13.03
N TRP A 13 -9.02 -10.34 13.97
CA TRP A 13 -9.34 -11.76 14.17
C TRP A 13 -10.43 -12.28 13.22
N SER A 14 -11.45 -11.46 12.91
CA SER A 14 -12.59 -11.89 12.09
C SER A 14 -12.54 -11.32 10.67
N ILE A 15 -12.15 -12.14 9.70
CA ILE A 15 -12.10 -11.73 8.29
C ILE A 15 -13.51 -11.56 7.71
N ARG A 16 -14.45 -12.46 8.04
CA ARG A 16 -15.83 -12.45 7.51
C ARG A 16 -16.67 -11.34 8.14
N ARG A 17 -17.32 -10.52 7.30
CA ARG A 17 -18.10 -9.36 7.77
C ARG A 17 -19.42 -9.72 8.43
N ASP A 18 -20.02 -10.85 8.06
CA ASP A 18 -21.30 -11.30 8.64
C ASP A 18 -21.15 -11.68 10.11
N VAL A 19 -19.98 -12.24 10.48
CA VAL A 19 -19.64 -12.58 11.87
C VAL A 19 -19.14 -11.35 12.63
N TRP A 20 -18.40 -10.46 11.97
CA TRP A 20 -17.84 -9.28 12.61
C TRP A 20 -18.89 -8.24 13.02
N ARG A 21 -19.93 -8.03 12.20
CA ARG A 21 -20.99 -7.04 12.50
C ARG A 21 -21.67 -7.23 13.86
N PRO A 22 -22.17 -8.43 14.24
CA PRO A 22 -22.75 -8.63 15.56
C PRO A 22 -21.72 -8.45 16.68
N GLN A 23 -20.46 -8.85 16.47
CA GLN A 23 -19.39 -8.60 17.44
C GLN A 23 -19.15 -7.10 17.66
N ALA A 24 -19.18 -6.30 16.59
CA ALA A 24 -19.03 -4.85 16.68
C ALA A 24 -20.20 -4.19 17.42
N LEU A 25 -21.43 -4.70 17.26
CA LEU A 25 -22.60 -4.25 18.03
C LEU A 25 -22.44 -4.57 19.52
N ASN A 26 -22.02 -5.79 19.87
CA ASN A 26 -21.75 -6.16 21.26
C ASN A 26 -20.69 -5.25 21.89
N ILE A 27 -19.61 -4.93 21.17
CA ILE A 27 -18.60 -3.98 21.63
C ILE A 27 -19.25 -2.62 21.91
N ARG A 28 -20.08 -2.11 20.99
CA ARG A 28 -20.77 -0.83 21.19
C ARG A 28 -21.69 -0.86 22.41
N GLU A 29 -22.47 -1.91 22.60
CA GLU A 29 -23.35 -2.08 23.76
C GLU A 29 -22.58 -2.01 25.08
N LEU A 30 -21.40 -2.64 25.15
CA LEU A 30 -20.52 -2.53 26.32
C LEU A 30 -20.08 -1.10 26.61
N PHE A 31 -19.78 -0.29 25.58
CA PHE A 31 -19.43 1.11 25.78
C PHE A 31 -20.64 1.97 26.19
N GLU A 32 -21.81 1.72 25.60
CA GLU A 32 -23.03 2.45 25.96
C GLU A 32 -23.46 2.13 27.40
N ALA A 33 -23.31 0.88 27.85
CA ALA A 33 -23.59 0.48 29.23
C ALA A 33 -22.74 1.23 30.26
N ASN A 34 -21.51 1.61 29.89
CA ASN A 34 -20.55 2.31 30.77
C ASN A 34 -20.47 3.82 30.52
N ARG A 35 -21.38 4.38 29.71
CA ARG A 35 -21.33 5.80 29.30
C ARG A 35 -21.57 6.78 30.46
N ASP A 36 -22.48 6.42 31.36
CA ASP A 36 -23.02 7.36 32.36
C ASP A 36 -22.29 7.27 33.71
N ILE A 37 -21.14 6.60 33.77
CA ILE A 37 -20.31 6.46 34.97
C ILE A 37 -19.57 7.77 35.25
N LYS A 38 -19.89 8.41 36.38
CA LYS A 38 -19.34 9.72 36.78
C LYS A 38 -18.20 9.64 37.78
N GLU A 39 -18.06 8.52 38.51
CA GLU A 39 -17.03 8.38 39.52
C GLU A 39 -15.66 8.13 38.87
N PRO A 40 -14.63 8.99 39.09
CA PRO A 40 -13.36 8.89 38.41
C PRO A 40 -12.54 7.65 38.83
N ARG A 41 -12.73 7.15 40.06
CA ARG A 41 -12.04 5.95 40.54
C ARG A 41 -12.52 4.70 39.81
N GLN A 42 -13.84 4.54 39.72
CA GLN A 42 -14.46 3.44 38.97
C GLN A 42 -14.08 3.50 37.49
N LEU A 43 -14.12 4.70 36.88
CA LEU A 43 -13.72 4.89 35.49
C LEU A 43 -12.29 4.43 35.21
N ARG A 44 -11.34 4.71 36.12
CA ARG A 44 -9.95 4.25 35.98
C ARG A 44 -9.83 2.74 35.99
N VAL A 45 -10.55 2.07 36.87
CA VAL A 45 -10.56 0.60 36.97
C VAL A 45 -11.10 -0.01 35.68
N ILE A 46 -12.25 0.45 35.19
CA ILE A 46 -12.87 -0.06 33.97
C ILE A 46 -11.97 0.17 32.74
N LEU A 47 -11.34 1.33 32.64
CA LEU A 47 -10.42 1.62 31.56
C LEU A 47 -9.18 0.72 31.61
N GLN A 48 -8.63 0.49 32.80
CA GLN A 48 -7.48 -0.41 32.97
C GLN A 48 -7.83 -1.85 32.58
N GLU A 49 -8.96 -2.38 33.08
CA GLU A 49 -9.45 -3.72 32.71
C GLU A 49 -9.68 -3.87 31.19
N ALA A 50 -10.22 -2.83 30.56
CA ALA A 50 -10.41 -2.79 29.11
C ALA A 50 -9.07 -2.81 28.36
N GLU A 51 -8.06 -2.08 28.82
CA GLU A 51 -6.72 -2.08 28.22
C GLU A 51 -5.98 -3.41 28.43
N GLU A 52 -6.10 -4.02 29.60
CA GLU A 52 -5.56 -5.36 29.88
C GLU A 52 -6.21 -6.42 28.99
N THR A 53 -7.52 -6.33 28.77
CA THR A 53 -8.24 -7.20 27.85
C THR A 53 -7.75 -7.01 26.41
N LEU A 54 -7.57 -5.76 25.96
CA LEU A 54 -7.07 -5.49 24.61
C LEU A 54 -5.64 -6.01 24.39
N GLU A 55 -4.76 -5.86 25.37
CA GLU A 55 -3.38 -6.35 25.24
C GLU A 55 -3.33 -7.89 25.25
N ARG A 56 -4.17 -8.54 26.06
CA ARG A 56 -4.28 -10.01 26.10
C ARG A 56 -4.70 -10.61 24.76
N TRP A 57 -5.67 -9.98 24.08
CA TRP A 57 -6.27 -10.47 22.84
C TRP A 57 -5.65 -9.87 21.58
N LYS A 58 -4.50 -9.22 21.70
CA LYS A 58 -3.82 -8.58 20.59
C LYS A 58 -3.39 -9.61 19.56
N HIS A 59 -3.75 -9.38 18.30
CA HIS A 59 -3.32 -10.23 17.20
C HIS A 59 -1.81 -10.04 16.96
N PRO A 60 -1.02 -11.13 16.76
CA PRO A 60 0.43 -11.03 16.57
C PRO A 60 0.83 -10.29 15.28
N ASP A 61 0.01 -10.39 14.22
CA ASP A 61 0.23 -9.68 12.95
C ASP A 61 -1.04 -8.91 12.53
N PRO A 62 -1.26 -7.68 13.02
CA PRO A 62 -2.49 -6.94 12.76
C PRO A 62 -2.56 -6.44 11.30
N TYR A 63 -3.75 -6.43 10.70
CA TYR A 63 -3.92 -5.95 9.33
C TYR A 63 -3.50 -4.49 9.20
N ARG A 64 -2.57 -4.22 8.29
CA ARG A 64 -2.11 -2.88 7.94
C ARG A 64 -2.38 -2.57 6.49
N ALA A 65 -2.92 -1.38 6.22
CA ALA A 65 -3.15 -0.94 4.85
C ALA A 65 -1.82 -0.89 4.08
N PRO A 66 -1.78 -1.25 2.79
CA PRO A 66 -0.53 -1.40 2.05
C PRO A 66 0.27 -0.10 1.98
N THR A 67 -0.39 1.05 1.88
CA THR A 67 0.26 2.37 1.79
C THR A 67 0.62 2.97 3.17
N ALA A 68 0.06 2.44 4.25
CA ALA A 68 0.35 2.93 5.61
C ALA A 68 1.77 2.53 6.04
N PRO A 69 2.40 3.23 6.99
CA PRO A 69 3.75 2.90 7.48
C PRO A 69 3.85 1.45 7.92
N GLY A 70 4.79 0.68 7.36
CA GLY A 70 4.94 -0.76 7.61
C GLY A 70 3.93 -1.66 6.90
N GLY A 71 3.18 -1.14 5.93
CA GLY A 71 2.46 -1.93 4.94
C GLY A 71 3.35 -2.32 3.75
N SER A 72 2.92 -3.27 2.94
CA SER A 72 3.73 -3.81 1.83
C SER A 72 4.01 -2.83 0.69
N LYS A 73 3.30 -1.70 0.60
CA LYS A 73 3.48 -0.64 -0.41
C LYS A 73 4.10 0.64 0.16
N TYR A 74 4.38 0.67 1.45
CA TYR A 74 4.99 1.84 2.06
C TYR A 74 6.34 2.15 1.41
N GLU A 75 6.56 3.43 1.07
CA GLU A 75 7.83 3.94 0.52
C GLU A 75 8.34 3.28 -0.77
N ARG A 76 7.54 2.49 -1.48
CA ARG A 76 7.96 1.88 -2.75
C ARG A 76 8.32 2.91 -3.84
N ASN A 77 7.61 4.04 -3.89
CA ASN A 77 7.72 5.05 -4.94
C ASN A 77 7.79 6.48 -4.34
N ILE A 78 8.72 6.75 -3.42
CA ILE A 78 8.92 8.14 -2.94
C ILE A 78 9.57 8.95 -4.07
N PRO A 79 9.02 10.11 -4.46
CA PRO A 79 9.73 10.99 -5.38
C PRO A 79 11.07 11.41 -4.75
N PRO A 80 12.16 11.49 -5.52
CA PRO A 80 13.44 11.93 -4.99
C PRO A 80 13.28 13.33 -4.37
N PRO A 81 13.95 13.62 -3.24
CA PRO A 81 13.94 14.96 -2.68
C PRO A 81 14.48 15.93 -3.74
N MET A 82 13.79 17.06 -3.93
CA MET A 82 14.28 18.15 -4.77
C MET A 82 15.44 18.84 -4.05
N ILE A 83 16.63 18.24 -4.17
CA ILE A 83 17.88 18.87 -3.75
C ILE A 83 18.16 19.92 -4.81
N ASP A 84 18.01 21.20 -4.45
CA ASP A 84 18.54 22.27 -5.29
C ASP A 84 20.02 22.00 -5.50
N ARG A 85 20.46 22.03 -6.76
CA ARG A 85 21.81 21.61 -7.11
C ARG A 85 22.75 22.54 -6.36
N MET A 86 23.52 22.00 -5.42
CA MET A 86 24.55 22.77 -4.70
C MET A 86 25.32 23.56 -5.76
N PRO A 87 25.44 24.90 -5.63
CA PRO A 87 26.09 25.71 -6.65
C PRO A 87 27.48 25.14 -6.85
N THR A 88 27.74 24.58 -8.03
CA THR A 88 29.09 24.15 -8.39
C THR A 88 29.97 25.39 -8.24
N PRO A 89 31.03 25.35 -7.41
CA PRO A 89 32.00 26.43 -7.39
C PRO A 89 32.40 26.66 -8.83
N ASN A 90 32.26 27.91 -9.30
CA ASN A 90 32.54 28.29 -10.67
C ASN A 90 33.90 27.69 -11.04
N LEU A 91 33.89 26.60 -11.82
CA LEU A 91 35.05 26.18 -12.56
C LEU A 91 35.22 27.29 -13.58
N ILE A 92 36.02 28.28 -13.18
CA ILE A 92 36.62 29.26 -14.05
C ILE A 92 37.09 28.45 -15.26
N ASN A 93 36.67 28.93 -16.43
CA ASN A 93 36.98 28.42 -17.77
C ASN A 93 38.27 27.60 -17.85
N GLU A 94 38.28 26.63 -18.78
CA GLU A 94 39.34 25.64 -19.13
C GLU A 94 38.87 24.25 -18.66
N ASP A 95 37.88 23.62 -19.29
CA ASP A 95 38.14 22.69 -20.40
C ASP A 95 36.86 22.43 -21.23
N LYS A 96 36.71 23.12 -22.36
CA LYS A 96 35.69 22.78 -23.37
C LYS A 96 36.09 21.58 -24.26
N SER A 97 37.08 20.79 -23.85
CA SER A 97 37.68 19.72 -24.67
C SER A 97 37.17 18.30 -24.36
N ILE A 98 36.39 18.10 -23.29
CA ILE A 98 35.95 16.74 -22.86
C ILE A 98 34.47 16.41 -23.16
N LEU A 99 33.73 17.27 -23.88
CA LEU A 99 32.36 16.99 -24.36
C LEU A 99 32.27 16.60 -25.85
N THR A 100 33.35 16.06 -26.44
CA THR A 100 33.39 15.61 -27.84
C THR A 100 33.67 14.11 -27.98
N LEU A 101 33.03 13.28 -27.17
CA LEU A 101 32.81 11.86 -27.49
C LEU A 101 31.34 11.47 -27.30
N ARG A 102 30.44 12.23 -27.94
CA ARG A 102 29.18 11.65 -28.42
C ARG A 102 29.39 11.31 -29.89
N SER A 103 29.66 10.04 -30.16
CA SER A 103 29.52 9.48 -31.49
C SER A 103 28.13 9.83 -32.04
N PRO A 104 28.01 10.39 -33.25
CA PRO A 104 26.72 10.55 -33.89
C PRO A 104 26.13 9.15 -34.07
N CYS A 105 25.00 8.89 -33.41
CA CYS A 105 24.18 7.74 -33.77
C CYS A 105 23.71 7.97 -35.21
N PRO A 106 24.00 7.10 -36.20
CA PRO A 106 23.54 7.30 -37.55
C PRO A 106 22.04 7.03 -37.61
N SER A 107 21.25 8.10 -37.61
CA SER A 107 19.85 8.06 -38.01
C SER A 107 19.77 8.03 -39.54
N THR A 108 19.89 6.85 -40.15
CA THR A 108 19.39 6.59 -41.51
C THR A 108 19.18 5.09 -41.71
N LEU A 109 18.04 4.55 -41.23
CA LEU A 109 17.48 3.35 -41.85
C LEU A 109 16.33 3.76 -42.78
N SER A 110 16.61 3.54 -44.06
CA SER A 110 15.72 3.67 -45.20
C SER A 110 14.34 3.04 -44.94
N LYS A 111 13.29 3.75 -45.35
CA LYS A 111 11.94 3.21 -45.55
C LYS A 111 12.01 2.14 -46.65
N HIS A 112 12.26 0.89 -46.28
CA HIS A 112 11.83 -0.25 -47.09
C HIS A 112 10.76 -0.97 -46.27
N GLY A 113 9.52 -0.90 -46.76
CA GLY A 113 8.39 -1.58 -46.16
C GLY A 113 8.61 -3.08 -46.19
N ILE A 114 8.77 -3.67 -45.02
CA ILE A 114 8.58 -5.09 -44.79
C ILE A 114 7.49 -5.17 -43.72
N SER A 115 6.29 -5.54 -44.16
CA SER A 115 5.18 -5.92 -43.27
C SER A 115 5.62 -7.18 -42.52
N VAL A 116 5.91 -7.05 -41.23
CA VAL A 116 6.15 -8.20 -40.36
C VAL A 116 4.88 -8.38 -39.54
N GLU A 117 4.00 -9.27 -40.01
CA GLU A 117 2.87 -9.72 -39.20
C GLU A 117 3.40 -10.46 -37.96
N PRO A 118 2.95 -10.12 -36.74
CA PRO A 118 3.33 -10.86 -35.55
C PRO A 118 2.73 -12.27 -35.60
N GLY A 119 3.57 -13.28 -35.86
CA GLY A 119 3.24 -14.72 -35.96
C GLY A 119 2.60 -15.39 -34.73
N TRP A 120 2.35 -14.64 -33.67
CA TRP A 120 1.60 -15.03 -32.47
C TRP A 120 0.09 -15.02 -32.74
N ALA A 121 -0.37 -14.21 -33.71
CA ALA A 121 -1.80 -14.01 -33.98
C ALA A 121 -2.48 -15.21 -34.66
N ARG A 122 -1.74 -16.16 -35.24
CA ARG A 122 -2.33 -17.37 -35.84
C ARG A 122 -2.60 -18.49 -34.83
N LEU A 123 -1.91 -18.53 -33.69
CA LEU A 123 -2.10 -19.58 -32.69
C LEU A 123 -3.22 -19.27 -31.69
N TYR A 124 -3.59 -17.99 -31.53
CA TYR A 124 -4.59 -17.60 -30.54
C TYR A 124 -6.05 -17.83 -31.00
N VAL A 125 -6.32 -17.76 -32.31
CA VAL A 125 -7.68 -17.95 -32.85
C VAL A 125 -8.09 -19.44 -32.87
N SER A 126 -7.13 -20.35 -33.06
CA SER A 126 -7.38 -21.81 -33.04
C SER A 126 -7.73 -22.32 -31.63
N TYR A 127 -7.16 -21.73 -30.57
CA TYR A 127 -7.38 -22.21 -29.20
C TYR A 127 -8.79 -21.86 -28.66
N ILE A 128 -9.39 -20.74 -29.12
CA ILE A 128 -10.69 -20.26 -28.61
C ILE A 128 -11.89 -21.00 -29.25
N GLN A 129 -11.72 -21.64 -30.41
CA GLN A 129 -12.80 -22.42 -31.04
C GLN A 129 -12.97 -23.83 -30.47
N GLN A 130 -12.01 -24.35 -29.68
CA GLN A 130 -12.06 -25.72 -29.18
C GLN A 130 -12.70 -25.88 -27.78
N THR A 131 -13.02 -24.78 -27.10
CA THR A 131 -13.64 -24.81 -25.76
C THR A 131 -15.13 -24.51 -25.73
N ASN A 132 -15.79 -24.36 -26.88
CA ASN A 132 -17.25 -24.15 -26.98
C ASN A 132 -17.97 -25.31 -27.68
N SER A 133 -17.44 -26.53 -27.53
CA SER A 133 -18.10 -27.76 -27.95
C SER A 133 -18.01 -28.81 -26.84
N CYS A 134 -18.62 -28.45 -25.70
CA CYS A 134 -19.25 -29.32 -24.71
C CYS A 134 -20.36 -28.49 -24.04
#